data_AF-A0A3C0G9I6-F1
#
_entry.id   AF-A0A3C0G9I6-F1
#
_cell.length_a   1.000
_cell.length_b   1.000
_cell.length_c   1.000
_cell.angle_alpha   90.00
_cell.angle_beta   90.00
_cell.angle_gamma   90.00
#
_symmetry.space_group_name_H-M   'P 1'
#
loop_
_entity.id
_entity.type
_entity.pdbx_description
1 polymer ?
#
loop_
_entity_poly.entity_id
_entity_poly.type
_entity_poly.pdbx_seq_one_letter_code
_entity_poly.pdbx_strand_id
1 'polypeptide(L)'
;MDRYKVNPSYKKRIVVPRYVWLTTGVGSYTNQKSAEFIAKKNAGINELYYDEVSRFDKVPFTLCTKDEFLAHAANKKIYKYGTEMFSTGASSISACVSGVSMPDWGYISYGMSRGTSVDRIKRSILKEMCYEYESDRQGILPNPTQLTENAECADDKEYCVLVAAMIVE
;
A
#
# COMPACT_ATOMS: atom_id res chain seq x y z
N MET A 1 -39.21 4.23 25.27
CA MET A 1 -38.16 4.62 24.29
C MET A 1 -37.14 3.50 24.24
N ASP A 2 -37.35 2.54 23.34
CA ASP A 2 -36.41 1.44 23.16
C ASP A 2 -35.17 1.93 22.41
N ARG A 3 -34.01 1.72 23.02
CA ARG A 3 -32.71 2.05 22.43
C ARG A 3 -32.46 1.07 21.29
N TYR A 4 -32.37 1.59 20.07
CA TYR A 4 -31.89 0.86 18.90
C TYR A 4 -30.53 0.23 19.25
N LYS A 5 -30.49 -1.10 19.37
CA LYS A 5 -29.25 -1.88 19.40
C LYS A 5 -28.62 -1.76 18.01
N VAL A 6 -27.66 -0.86 17.87
CA VAL A 6 -26.74 -0.88 16.73
C VAL A 6 -26.02 -2.22 16.81
N ASN A 7 -26.23 -3.07 15.80
CA ASN A 7 -25.55 -4.35 15.66
C ASN A 7 -24.37 -4.11 14.70
N PRO A 8 -23.14 -3.84 15.16
CA PRO A 8 -22.03 -3.57 14.28
C PRO A 8 -21.36 -4.90 13.92
N SER A 9 -22.11 -5.84 13.33
CA SER A 9 -21.50 -7.03 12.73
C SER A 9 -21.02 -6.72 11.32
N TYR A 10 -20.34 -5.58 11.13
CA TYR A 10 -19.34 -5.48 10.07
C TYR A 10 -18.18 -6.37 10.52
N LYS A 11 -18.25 -7.67 10.23
CA LYS A 11 -17.06 -8.52 10.26
C LYS A 11 -16.08 -7.90 9.26
N LYS A 12 -15.17 -7.05 9.76
CA LYS A 12 -13.99 -6.60 9.01
C LYS A 12 -13.28 -7.88 8.59
N ARG A 13 -13.43 -8.27 7.32
CA ARG A 13 -12.75 -9.44 6.77
C ARG A 13 -11.25 -9.18 6.90
N ILE A 14 -10.57 -10.01 7.66
CA ILE A 14 -9.12 -10.02 7.69
C ILE A 14 -8.69 -10.87 6.49
N VAL A 15 -7.90 -10.28 5.60
CA VAL A 15 -7.35 -10.97 4.42
C VAL A 15 -6.13 -11.77 4.83
N VAL A 16 -6.00 -12.99 4.35
CA VAL A 16 -4.81 -13.83 4.59
C VAL A 16 -3.91 -13.77 3.35
N PRO A 17 -2.81 -12.99 3.36
CA PRO A 17 -2.00 -12.81 2.16
C PRO A 17 -1.27 -14.11 1.80
N ARG A 18 -1.36 -14.52 0.52
CA ARG A 18 -0.52 -15.61 -0.04
C ARG A 18 0.45 -15.12 -1.08
N TYR A 19 -0.01 -14.24 -1.98
CA TYR A 19 0.82 -13.61 -3.00
C TYR A 19 0.63 -12.10 -2.92
N VAL A 20 1.74 -11.37 -2.89
CA VAL A 20 1.75 -9.92 -2.67
C VAL A 20 2.60 -9.25 -3.73
N TRP A 21 2.03 -8.29 -4.44
CA TRP A 21 2.75 -7.43 -5.36
C TRP A 21 2.75 -6.00 -4.82
N LEU A 22 3.93 -5.49 -4.47
CA LEU A 22 4.10 -4.08 -4.11
C LEU A 22 4.10 -3.24 -5.38
N THR A 23 3.37 -2.13 -5.38
CA THR A 23 3.29 -1.22 -6.52
C THR A 23 3.15 0.23 -6.07
N THR A 24 3.66 1.13 -6.91
CA THR A 24 3.59 2.56 -6.71
C THR A 24 3.31 3.24 -8.04
N GLY A 25 2.73 4.43 -7.99
CA GLY A 25 2.48 5.20 -9.21
C GLY A 25 2.29 6.67 -8.93
N VAL A 26 2.78 7.49 -9.85
CA VAL A 26 2.59 8.94 -9.85
C VAL A 26 1.82 9.33 -11.10
N GLY A 27 0.81 10.17 -10.95
CA GLY A 27 0.11 10.79 -12.06
C GLY A 27 -0.03 12.29 -11.85
N SER A 28 0.05 13.05 -12.94
CA SER A 28 -0.23 14.48 -12.93
C SER A 28 -1.10 14.87 -14.12
N TYR A 29 -2.05 15.76 -13.87
CA TYR A 29 -2.94 16.29 -14.92
C TYR A 29 -3.60 17.59 -14.49
N THR A 30 -4.41 18.19 -15.35
CA THR A 30 -5.16 19.43 -15.03
C THR A 30 -6.36 19.21 -14.10
N ASN A 31 -6.71 17.96 -13.80
CA ASN A 31 -7.78 17.63 -12.85
C ASN A 31 -7.44 16.36 -12.05
N GLN A 32 -7.97 16.28 -10.84
CA GLN A 32 -7.65 15.23 -9.86
C GLN A 32 -7.99 13.82 -10.38
N LYS A 33 -9.13 13.64 -11.04
CA LYS A 33 -9.57 12.33 -11.56
C LYS A 33 -8.61 11.76 -12.60
N SER A 34 -8.08 12.63 -13.47
CA SER A 34 -7.14 12.21 -14.51
C SER A 34 -5.76 11.92 -13.92
N ALA A 35 -5.32 12.70 -12.93
CA ALA A 35 -4.11 12.42 -12.17
C ALA A 35 -4.19 11.06 -11.46
N GLU A 36 -5.34 10.75 -10.83
CA GLU A 36 -5.61 9.46 -10.20
C GLU A 36 -5.56 8.30 -11.21
N PHE A 37 -6.22 8.46 -12.37
CA PHE A 37 -6.21 7.45 -13.42
C PHE A 37 -4.79 7.16 -13.91
N ILE A 38 -3.98 8.21 -14.14
CA ILE A 38 -2.58 8.06 -14.56
C ILE A 38 -1.76 7.39 -13.45
N ALA A 39 -1.95 7.75 -12.18
CA ALA A 39 -1.26 7.11 -11.07
C ALA A 39 -1.58 5.60 -11.00
N LYS A 40 -2.86 5.22 -11.12
CA LYS A 40 -3.29 3.83 -11.18
C LYS A 40 -2.75 3.08 -12.39
N LYS A 41 -2.67 3.74 -13.55
CA LYS A 41 -2.08 3.18 -14.77
C LYS A 41 -0.59 2.93 -14.61
N ASN A 42 0.15 3.89 -14.05
CA ASN A 42 1.58 3.77 -13.80
C ASN A 42 1.88 2.72 -12.73
N ALA A 43 1.03 2.60 -11.71
CA ALA A 43 1.06 1.49 -10.76
C ALA A 43 0.61 0.14 -11.36
N GLY A 44 0.08 0.13 -12.59
CA GLY A 44 -0.36 -1.08 -13.28
C GLY A 44 -1.59 -1.76 -12.68
N ILE A 45 -2.43 -1.02 -11.95
CA ILE A 45 -3.63 -1.54 -11.28
C ILE A 45 -4.94 -0.98 -11.85
N ASN A 46 -4.88 -0.11 -12.87
CA ASN A 46 -6.05 0.54 -13.45
C ASN A 46 -7.07 -0.42 -14.08
N GLU A 47 -6.64 -1.60 -14.51
CA GLU A 47 -7.50 -2.62 -15.14
C GLU A 47 -7.87 -3.74 -14.17
N LEU A 48 -7.43 -3.67 -12.92
CA LEU A 48 -7.70 -4.69 -11.91
C LEU A 48 -8.97 -4.36 -11.13
N TYR A 49 -9.83 -5.35 -10.95
CA TYR A 49 -10.92 -5.31 -9.99
C TYR A 49 -10.39 -5.80 -8.63
N TYR A 50 -10.45 -4.94 -7.62
CA TYR A 50 -9.96 -5.24 -6.28
C TYR A 50 -10.86 -4.63 -5.22
N ASP A 51 -10.86 -5.25 -4.03
CA ASP A 51 -11.47 -4.67 -2.83
C ASP A 51 -10.39 -3.98 -1.98
N GLU A 52 -10.71 -2.82 -1.43
CA GLU A 52 -9.82 -2.16 -0.48
C GLU A 52 -9.87 -2.83 0.89
N VAL A 53 -8.69 -2.99 1.50
CA VAL A 53 -8.56 -3.57 2.84
C VAL A 53 -7.66 -2.70 3.70
N SER A 54 -8.02 -2.63 4.99
CA SER A 54 -7.26 -1.87 5.99
C SER A 54 -6.42 -2.74 6.91
N ARG A 55 -6.60 -4.07 6.87
CA ARG A 55 -5.91 -5.06 7.70
C ARG A 55 -5.83 -6.40 6.99
N PHE A 56 -4.77 -7.13 7.28
CA PHE A 56 -4.51 -8.50 6.82
C PHE A 56 -3.82 -9.28 7.95
N ASP A 57 -3.81 -10.61 7.87
CA ASP A 57 -3.13 -11.47 8.82
C ASP A 57 -1.60 -11.43 8.60
N LYS A 58 -0.84 -11.25 9.68
CA LYS A 58 0.62 -11.16 9.64
C LYS A 58 1.28 -12.54 9.53
N VAL A 59 1.00 -13.23 8.43
CA VAL A 59 1.50 -14.56 8.11
C VAL A 59 2.46 -14.51 6.92
N PRO A 60 3.31 -15.54 6.73
CA PRO A 60 4.17 -15.62 5.56
C PRO A 60 3.40 -15.50 4.25
N PHE A 61 3.96 -14.78 3.30
CA PHE A 61 3.45 -14.65 1.93
C PHE A 61 4.58 -14.67 0.90
N THR A 62 4.26 -14.78 -0.38
CA THR A 62 5.23 -14.65 -1.47
C THR A 62 5.20 -13.22 -2.00
N LEU A 63 6.33 -12.52 -1.97
CA LEU A 63 6.50 -11.27 -2.72
C LEU A 63 6.70 -11.62 -4.19
N CYS A 64 5.86 -11.04 -5.04
CA CYS A 64 5.81 -11.30 -6.47
C CYS A 64 6.13 -10.04 -7.27
N THR A 65 6.72 -10.24 -8.43
CA THR A 65 6.62 -9.28 -9.53
C THR A 65 5.17 -9.16 -10.01
N LYS A 66 4.89 -8.13 -10.84
CA LYS A 66 3.57 -7.95 -11.45
C LYS A 66 3.10 -9.18 -12.20
N ASP A 67 3.95 -9.75 -13.06
CA ASP A 67 3.57 -10.84 -13.96
C ASP A 67 3.29 -12.13 -13.17
N GLU A 68 4.11 -12.43 -12.16
CA GLU A 68 3.87 -13.55 -11.23
C GLU A 68 2.56 -13.37 -10.46
N PHE A 69 2.30 -12.16 -9.97
CA PHE A 69 1.06 -11.86 -9.25
C PHE A 69 -0.17 -12.04 -10.14
N LEU A 70 -0.13 -11.54 -11.38
CA LEU A 70 -1.24 -11.67 -12.33
C LEU A 70 -1.52 -13.15 -12.66
N ALA A 71 -0.48 -13.98 -12.78
CA ALA A 71 -0.64 -15.42 -12.95
C ALA A 71 -1.37 -16.06 -11.74
N HIS A 72 -1.06 -15.64 -10.51
CA HIS A 72 -1.74 -16.12 -9.31
C HIS A 72 -3.13 -15.55 -9.08
N ALA A 73 -3.41 -14.37 -9.61
CA ALA A 73 -4.68 -13.64 -9.46
C ALA A 73 -5.78 -14.14 -10.41
N ALA A 74 -5.44 -14.97 -11.41
CA ALA A 74 -6.39 -15.50 -12.37
C ALA A 74 -7.59 -16.17 -11.65
N ASN A 75 -8.80 -15.64 -11.87
CA ASN A 75 -10.06 -16.09 -11.25
C ASN A 75 -10.11 -16.02 -9.72
N LYS A 76 -9.23 -15.24 -9.08
CA LYS A 76 -9.24 -15.04 -7.63
C LYS A 76 -9.63 -13.62 -7.28
N LYS A 77 -10.03 -13.44 -6.03
CA LYS A 77 -10.29 -12.13 -5.47
C LYS A 77 -8.98 -11.43 -5.14
N ILE A 78 -8.85 -10.20 -5.63
CA ILE A 78 -7.71 -9.32 -5.40
C ILE A 78 -8.08 -8.28 -4.34
N TYR A 79 -7.14 -7.95 -3.47
CA TYR A 79 -7.27 -6.88 -2.49
C TYR A 79 -6.18 -5.83 -2.66
N LYS A 80 -6.50 -4.57 -2.34
CA LYS A 80 -5.53 -3.47 -2.27
C LYS A 80 -5.34 -3.07 -0.81
N TYR A 81 -4.12 -3.20 -0.30
CA TYR A 81 -3.69 -2.58 0.95
C TYR A 81 -2.77 -1.40 0.63
N GLY A 82 -3.19 -0.17 0.91
CA GLY A 82 -2.46 1.01 0.47
C GLY A 82 -3.30 2.27 0.53
N THR A 83 -2.74 3.37 0.02
CA THR A 83 -3.43 4.66 -0.03
C THR A 83 -2.98 5.49 -1.23
N GLU A 84 -3.80 6.49 -1.55
CA GLU A 84 -3.42 7.58 -2.45
C GLU A 84 -3.26 8.90 -1.66
N MET A 85 -2.45 9.81 -2.18
CA MET A 85 -2.34 11.18 -1.72
C MET A 85 -2.38 12.12 -2.92
N PHE A 86 -3.25 13.12 -2.83
CA PHE A 86 -3.34 14.18 -3.83
C PHE A 86 -2.53 15.40 -3.39
N SER A 87 -2.06 16.21 -4.33
CA SER A 87 -1.57 17.56 -4.04
C SER A 87 -1.75 18.51 -5.22
N THR A 88 -1.81 19.79 -4.89
CA THR A 88 -1.89 20.94 -5.78
C THR A 88 -0.83 21.94 -5.37
N GLY A 89 -0.18 22.61 -6.31
CA GLY A 89 0.80 23.65 -5.97
C GLY A 89 2.20 23.11 -5.67
N ALA A 90 3.14 24.04 -5.42
CA ALA A 90 4.57 23.83 -5.12
C ALA A 90 4.88 23.03 -3.83
N SER A 91 4.39 21.80 -3.73
CA SER A 91 4.70 20.86 -2.65
C SER A 91 5.22 19.55 -3.24
N SER A 92 6.20 18.91 -2.62
CA SER A 92 6.56 17.55 -3.00
C SER A 92 5.67 16.54 -2.28
N ILE A 93 5.39 15.40 -2.91
CA ILE A 93 4.82 14.22 -2.24
C ILE A 93 5.88 13.12 -2.30
N SER A 94 6.29 12.63 -1.13
CA SER A 94 7.11 11.43 -1.03
C SER A 94 6.29 10.28 -0.47
N ALA A 95 6.55 9.08 -0.95
CA ALA A 95 5.82 7.89 -0.55
C ALA A 95 6.71 6.65 -0.54
N CYS A 96 6.35 5.67 0.28
CA CYS A 96 7.00 4.38 0.32
C CYS A 96 6.00 3.28 0.72
N VAL A 97 6.12 2.12 0.09
CA VAL A 97 5.53 0.86 0.55
C VAL A 97 6.65 -0.15 0.76
N SER A 98 6.58 -0.89 1.86
CA SER A 98 7.55 -1.91 2.22
C SER A 98 6.84 -3.21 2.56
N GLY A 99 7.39 -4.33 2.11
CA GLY A 99 6.90 -5.67 2.41
C GLY A 99 8.05 -6.58 2.81
N VAL A 100 7.82 -7.45 3.78
CA VAL A 100 8.75 -8.50 4.18
C VAL A 100 8.00 -9.78 4.47
N SER A 101 8.60 -10.90 4.09
CA SER A 101 8.09 -12.23 4.38
C SER A 101 9.23 -13.09 4.93
N MET A 102 8.94 -13.77 6.03
CA MET A 102 9.80 -14.68 6.76
C MET A 102 9.03 -15.99 6.99
N PRO A 103 9.70 -17.09 7.38
CA PRO A 103 9.06 -18.42 7.45
C PRO A 103 7.80 -18.52 8.32
N ASP A 104 7.64 -17.65 9.32
CA ASP A 104 6.54 -17.67 10.28
C ASP A 104 5.81 -16.32 10.41
N TRP A 105 6.17 -15.32 9.60
CA TRP A 105 5.60 -13.97 9.66
C TRP A 105 5.74 -13.22 8.35
N GLY A 106 4.78 -12.35 8.07
CA GLY A 106 4.87 -11.40 6.97
C GLY A 106 4.22 -10.09 7.37
N TYR A 107 4.77 -8.98 6.88
CA TYR A 107 4.22 -7.67 7.16
C TYR A 107 4.43 -6.71 5.99
N ILE A 108 3.49 -5.77 5.88
CA ILE A 108 3.43 -4.75 4.84
C ILE A 108 3.08 -3.45 5.54
N SER A 109 3.89 -2.42 5.34
CA SER A 109 3.63 -1.06 5.83
C SER A 109 3.88 -0.07 4.72
N TYR A 110 3.16 1.05 4.76
CA TYR A 110 3.28 2.13 3.79
C TYR A 110 3.19 3.48 4.49
N GLY A 111 3.73 4.50 3.85
CA GLY A 111 3.72 5.86 4.37
C GLY A 111 3.83 6.88 3.24
N MET A 112 3.16 8.03 3.43
CA MET A 112 3.13 9.13 2.47
C MET A 112 3.16 10.45 3.22
N SER A 113 3.85 11.45 2.69
CA SER A 113 3.86 12.77 3.30
C SER A 113 4.20 13.86 2.27
N ARG A 114 3.63 15.05 2.47
CA ARG A 114 3.99 16.24 1.71
C ARG A 114 5.22 16.91 2.33
N GLY A 115 6.16 17.37 1.51
CA GLY A 115 7.34 18.14 1.94
C GLY A 115 8.30 17.37 2.86
N THR A 116 8.18 16.04 2.95
CA THR A 116 9.06 15.18 3.75
C THR A 116 9.88 14.32 2.83
N SER A 117 11.17 14.12 3.09
CA SER A 117 12.00 13.26 2.24
C SER A 117 11.60 11.78 2.33
N VAL A 118 11.74 11.08 1.20
CA VAL A 118 11.57 9.62 1.10
C VAL A 118 12.36 8.88 2.18
N ASP A 119 13.60 9.27 2.46
CA ASP A 119 14.43 8.61 3.48
C ASP A 119 13.84 8.66 4.88
N ARG A 120 13.18 9.78 5.25
CA ARG A 120 12.51 9.88 6.54
C ARG A 120 11.31 8.94 6.60
N ILE A 121 10.56 8.80 5.50
CA ILE A 121 9.44 7.86 5.39
C ILE A 121 9.96 6.42 5.49
N LYS A 122 11.00 6.06 4.72
CA LYS A 122 11.62 4.72 4.77
C LYS A 122 12.06 4.34 6.18
N ARG A 123 12.73 5.25 6.90
CA ARG A 123 13.16 5.01 8.29
C ARG A 123 11.97 4.83 9.24
N SER A 124 10.91 5.61 9.06
CA SER A 124 9.69 5.49 9.88
C SER A 124 9.02 4.14 9.67
N ILE A 125 8.85 3.72 8.41
CA ILE A 125 8.27 2.42 8.05
C ILE A 125 9.15 1.29 8.59
N LEU A 126 10.47 1.36 8.39
CA LEU A 126 11.38 0.33 8.91
C LEU A 126 11.28 0.22 10.44
N LYS A 127 11.23 1.35 11.14
CA LYS A 127 11.05 1.37 12.61
C LYS A 127 9.73 0.71 13.02
N GLU A 128 8.64 0.97 12.31
CA GLU A 128 7.35 0.31 12.53
C GLU A 128 7.45 -1.20 12.31
N MET A 129 8.01 -1.64 11.18
CA MET A 129 8.16 -3.08 10.89
C MET A 129 9.05 -3.78 11.93
N CYS A 130 10.14 -3.14 12.38
CA CYS A 130 10.98 -3.66 13.44
C CYS A 130 10.22 -3.76 14.77
N TYR A 131 9.40 -2.75 15.10
CA TYR A 131 8.59 -2.77 16.32
C TYR A 131 7.56 -3.89 16.30
N GLU A 132 6.84 -4.05 15.18
CA GLU A 132 5.85 -5.11 14.98
C GLU A 132 6.47 -6.50 14.95
N TYR A 133 7.72 -6.61 14.48
CA TYR A 133 8.47 -7.86 14.57
C TYR A 133 8.89 -8.14 16.02
N GLU A 134 9.63 -7.23 16.65
CA GLU A 134 10.16 -7.40 18.02
C GLU A 134 9.08 -7.53 19.10
N SER A 135 7.88 -6.98 18.88
CA SER A 135 6.75 -7.17 19.79
C SER A 135 6.26 -8.61 19.82
N ASP A 136 6.36 -9.30 18.68
CA ASP A 136 5.80 -10.64 18.49
C ASP A 136 6.89 -11.71 18.49
N ARG A 137 8.11 -11.36 18.08
CA ARG A 137 9.23 -12.24 17.72
C ARG A 137 10.56 -11.53 17.99
N GLN A 138 11.42 -12.10 18.83
CA GLN A 138 12.77 -11.56 19.07
C GLN A 138 13.73 -12.09 17.99
N GLY A 139 14.59 -11.24 17.41
CA GLY A 139 15.64 -11.76 16.51
C GLY A 139 16.30 -10.77 15.56
N ILE A 140 16.73 -11.30 14.39
CA ILE A 140 17.39 -10.50 13.36
C ILE A 140 16.35 -9.65 12.65
N LEU A 141 16.64 -8.36 12.54
CA LEU A 141 15.74 -7.40 11.91
C LEU A 141 15.46 -7.79 10.45
N PRO A 142 14.19 -7.72 10.01
CA PRO A 142 13.83 -8.02 8.64
C PRO A 142 14.51 -7.06 7.65
N ASN A 143 14.90 -7.57 6.49
CA ASN A 143 15.31 -6.76 5.34
C ASN A 143 14.13 -6.64 4.36
N PRO A 144 13.32 -5.58 4.44
CA PRO A 144 12.12 -5.46 3.62
C PRO A 144 12.44 -5.10 2.17
N THR A 145 11.63 -5.59 1.25
CA THR A 145 11.54 -5.04 -0.11
C THR A 145 10.79 -3.72 -0.04
N GLN A 146 11.34 -2.67 -0.65
CA GLN A 146 10.75 -1.33 -0.61
C GLN A 146 10.58 -0.76 -2.02
N LEU A 147 9.44 -0.12 -2.25
CA LEU A 147 9.21 0.76 -3.39
C LEU A 147 8.97 2.17 -2.88
N THR A 148 9.41 3.16 -3.63
CA THR A 148 9.36 4.57 -3.23
C THR A 148 8.98 5.44 -4.40
N GLU A 149 8.24 6.50 -4.11
CA GLU A 149 7.92 7.54 -5.08
C GLU A 149 8.27 8.91 -4.52
N ASN A 150 8.65 9.81 -5.41
CA ASN A 150 8.78 11.22 -5.12
C ASN A 150 8.23 12.03 -6.31
N ALA A 151 7.23 12.86 -6.04
CA ALA A 151 6.65 13.75 -7.02
C ALA A 151 6.89 15.20 -6.61
N GLU A 152 7.58 15.96 -7.47
CA GLU A 152 7.66 17.41 -7.36
C GLU A 152 6.44 18.03 -8.06
N CYS A 153 5.59 18.72 -7.29
CA CYS A 153 4.33 19.24 -7.82
C CYS A 153 4.50 20.66 -8.35
N ALA A 154 4.04 20.89 -9.58
CA ALA A 154 3.95 22.20 -10.21
C ALA A 154 2.60 22.89 -9.88
N ASP A 155 2.57 24.23 -9.97
CA ASP A 155 1.42 25.05 -9.57
C ASP A 155 0.17 24.90 -10.45
N ASP A 156 0.32 24.41 -11.67
CA ASP A 156 -0.74 24.32 -12.69
C ASP A 156 -1.34 22.91 -12.85
N LYS A 157 -0.95 21.97 -11.99
CA LYS A 157 -1.35 20.56 -12.10
C LYS A 157 -1.79 19.97 -10.77
N GLU A 158 -2.73 19.06 -10.89
CA GLU A 158 -3.13 18.10 -9.86
C GLU A 158 -2.19 16.90 -9.92
N TYR A 159 -1.67 16.50 -8.76
CA TYR A 159 -0.83 15.32 -8.61
C TYR A 159 -1.54 14.27 -7.78
N CYS A 160 -1.35 13.02 -8.14
CA CYS A 160 -1.74 11.84 -7.37
C CYS A 160 -0.52 10.94 -7.23
N VAL A 161 -0.14 10.62 -6.00
CA VAL A 161 0.81 9.55 -5.71
C VAL A 161 0.04 8.41 -5.06
N LEU A 162 0.34 7.19 -5.48
CA LEU A 162 -0.26 5.97 -5.00
C LEU A 162 0.84 5.04 -4.51
N VAL A 163 0.61 4.42 -3.36
CA VAL A 163 1.39 3.28 -2.88
C VAL A 163 0.45 2.17 -2.45
N ALA A 164 0.73 0.95 -2.89
CA ALA A 164 -0.12 -0.19 -2.61
C ALA A 164 0.66 -1.49 -2.54
N ALA A 165 0.08 -2.45 -1.84
CA ALA A 165 0.33 -3.86 -1.96
C ALA A 165 -0.94 -4.53 -2.46
N MET A 166 -0.86 -5.13 -3.63
CA MET A 166 -1.92 -5.98 -4.18
C MET A 166 -1.79 -7.36 -3.56
N ILE A 167 -2.90 -7.93 -3.10
CA ILE A 167 -2.91 -9.17 -2.31
C ILE A 167 -3.87 -10.17 -2.94
N VAL A 168 -3.41 -11.41 -3.07
CA VAL A 168 -4.22 -12.58 -3.39
C VAL A 168 -4.17 -13.56 -2.21
N GLU A 169 -5.35 -14.06 -1.81
CA GLU A 169 -5.53 -15.14 -0.83
C GLU A 169 -5.28 -16.54 -1.41
#